data_AF-A0A7S1T2C1-F1
#
_entry.id   AF-A0A7S1T2C1-F1
#
_cell.length_a   1.000
_cell.length_b   1.000
_cell.length_c   1.000
_cell.angle_alpha   90.00
_cell.angle_beta   90.00
_cell.angle_gamma   90.00
#
_symmetry.space_group_name_H-M   'P 1'
#
loop_
_entity.id
_entity.type
_entity.pdbx_description
1 polymer ?
#
loop_
_entity_poly.entity_id
_entity_poly.type
_entity_poly.pdbx_seq_one_letter_code
_entity_poly.pdbx_strand_id
1 'polypeptide(L)'
;VSNGEGAAYQWDAIWSGMKAIAVELSKDTKLMGGSMSELSPALVGLRGTQMPLPGVSSAAADIASTTGAPAPITVQSFGDKVQFLNTKTRPKKLTIISDDGQHYDFLLKGREDLHMDARIMQV
;
A
#
# COMPACT_ATOMS: atom_id res chain seq x y z
N VAL A 1 -35.46 40.81 3.40
CA VAL A 1 -35.19 39.42 3.84
C VAL A 1 -34.93 38.59 2.59
N SER A 2 -33.67 38.44 2.16
CA SER A 2 -33.29 37.72 0.92
C SER A 2 -32.05 36.84 1.15
N ASN A 3 -32.03 36.07 2.24
CA ASN A 3 -30.88 35.25 2.62
C ASN A 3 -31.10 33.73 2.48
N GLY A 4 -32.20 33.30 1.84
CA GLY A 4 -32.59 31.87 1.77
C GLY A 4 -32.26 31.14 0.47
N GLU A 5 -32.43 31.79 -0.68
CA GLU A 5 -32.38 31.10 -1.98
C GLU A 5 -30.95 30.80 -2.46
N GLY A 6 -29.99 31.71 -2.22
CA GLY A 6 -28.60 31.52 -2.64
C GLY A 6 -27.90 30.31 -2.01
N ALA A 7 -28.27 29.96 -0.77
CA ALA A 7 -27.70 28.81 -0.07
C ALA A 7 -28.22 27.47 -0.64
N ALA A 8 -29.48 27.40 -1.06
CA ALA A 8 -30.05 26.18 -1.65
C ALA A 8 -29.38 25.84 -2.99
N TYR A 9 -29.19 26.84 -3.87
CA TYR A 9 -28.47 26.65 -5.13
C TYR A 9 -27.00 26.25 -4.93
N GLN A 10 -26.36 26.72 -3.85
CA GLN A 10 -24.99 26.35 -3.50
C GLN A 10 -24.90 24.89 -3.03
N TRP A 11 -25.87 24.41 -2.22
CA TRP A 11 -25.92 23.02 -1.78
C TRP A 11 -26.18 22.04 -2.93
N ASP A 12 -27.06 22.40 -3.88
CA ASP A 12 -27.34 21.56 -5.05
C ASP A 12 -26.11 21.40 -5.94
N ALA A 13 -25.34 22.48 -6.12
CA ALA A 13 -24.09 22.44 -6.87
C ALA A 13 -23.04 21.53 -6.21
N ILE A 14 -22.84 21.66 -4.89
CA ILE A 14 -21.93 20.80 -4.11
C ILE A 14 -22.36 19.34 -4.20
N TRP A 15 -23.66 19.07 -3.99
CA TRP A 15 -24.20 17.71 -4.03
C TRP A 15 -24.09 17.09 -5.41
N SER A 16 -24.29 17.86 -6.47
CA SER A 16 -24.07 17.41 -7.85
C SER A 16 -22.60 17.05 -8.10
N GLY A 17 -21.67 17.89 -7.63
CA GLY A 17 -20.23 17.60 -7.68
C GLY A 17 -19.86 16.31 -6.94
N MET A 18 -20.39 16.11 -5.72
CA MET A 18 -20.17 14.89 -4.95
C MET A 18 -20.71 13.64 -5.67
N LYS A 19 -21.90 13.71 -6.28
CA LYS A 19 -22.45 12.60 -7.07
C LYS A 19 -21.58 12.26 -8.27
N ALA A 20 -21.08 13.26 -8.98
CA ALA A 20 -20.18 13.05 -10.12
C ALA A 20 -18.89 12.34 -9.69
N ILE A 21 -18.26 12.80 -8.60
CA ILE A 21 -17.07 12.17 -8.02
C ILE A 21 -17.40 10.74 -7.57
N ALA A 22 -18.54 10.51 -6.92
CA ALA A 22 -18.92 9.17 -6.45
C ALA A 22 -19.11 8.18 -7.61
N VAL A 23 -19.73 8.61 -8.71
CA VAL A 23 -19.86 7.81 -9.94
C VAL A 23 -18.49 7.51 -10.54
N GLU A 24 -17.61 8.51 -10.64
CA GLU A 24 -16.27 8.32 -11.18
C GLU A 24 -15.46 7.32 -10.32
N LEU A 25 -15.41 7.54 -8.99
CA LEU A 25 -14.73 6.66 -8.06
C LEU A 25 -15.29 5.24 -8.08
N SER A 26 -16.60 5.07 -8.28
CA SER A 26 -17.22 3.74 -8.38
C SER A 26 -16.66 2.92 -9.54
N LYS A 27 -16.27 3.57 -10.66
CA LYS A 27 -15.62 2.90 -11.79
C LYS A 27 -14.23 2.40 -11.38
N ASP A 28 -13.47 3.23 -10.67
CA ASP A 28 -12.12 2.90 -10.18
C ASP A 28 -12.14 1.85 -9.07
N THR A 29 -13.17 1.83 -8.22
CA THR A 29 -13.29 0.79 -7.19
C THR A 29 -13.50 -0.62 -7.74
N LYS A 30 -13.89 -0.76 -9.02
CA LYS A 30 -14.01 -2.05 -9.69
C LYS A 30 -12.68 -2.61 -10.16
N LEU A 31 -11.63 -1.79 -10.25
CA LEU A 31 -10.29 -2.24 -10.58
C LEU A 31 -9.76 -3.16 -9.46
N MET A 32 -9.39 -4.37 -9.83
CA MET A 32 -8.82 -5.40 -8.95
C MET A 32 -7.30 -5.25 -8.80
N GLY A 33 -6.73 -4.17 -9.34
CA GLY A 33 -5.31 -3.89 -9.33
C GLY A 33 -4.92 -2.81 -10.33
N GLY A 34 -3.62 -2.53 -10.42
CA GLY A 34 -3.03 -1.56 -11.34
C GLY A 34 -1.55 -1.81 -11.55
N SER A 35 -0.95 -1.07 -12.49
CA SER A 35 0.50 -1.09 -12.71
C SER A 35 1.22 -0.26 -11.64
N MET A 36 2.34 -0.76 -11.14
CA MET A 36 3.21 -0.02 -10.21
C MET A 36 3.70 1.29 -10.85
N SER A 37 3.95 1.32 -12.17
CA SER A 37 4.38 2.54 -12.86
C SER A 37 3.33 3.64 -12.85
N GLU A 38 2.05 3.26 -12.89
CA GLU A 38 0.91 4.19 -12.83
C GLU A 38 0.64 4.63 -11.39
N LEU A 39 0.86 3.74 -10.41
CA LEU A 39 0.56 3.98 -9.01
C LEU A 39 1.70 4.69 -8.26
N SER A 40 2.96 4.37 -8.58
CA SER A 40 4.14 4.94 -7.94
C SER A 40 5.40 4.80 -8.81
N PRO A 41 5.72 5.80 -9.64
CA PRO A 41 6.96 5.85 -10.42
C PRO A 41 8.22 5.76 -9.55
N ALA A 42 8.16 6.28 -8.32
CA ALA A 42 9.27 6.26 -7.38
C ALA A 42 9.62 4.82 -6.95
N LEU A 43 8.62 3.97 -6.70
CA LEU A 43 8.85 2.56 -6.35
C LEU A 43 9.39 1.75 -7.52
N VAL A 44 9.01 2.08 -8.76
CA VAL A 44 9.59 1.46 -9.96
C VAL A 44 11.07 1.82 -10.13
N GLY A 45 11.45 3.05 -9.77
CA GLY A 45 12.83 3.53 -9.84
C GLY A 45 13.74 2.98 -8.74
N LEU A 46 13.17 2.45 -7.64
CA LEU A 46 13.94 1.88 -6.54
C LEU A 46 14.50 0.51 -6.93
N ARG A 47 15.83 0.44 -7.05
CA ARG A 47 16.56 -0.79 -7.36
C ARG A 47 17.83 -0.92 -6.52
N GLY A 48 18.16 -2.15 -6.12
CA GLY A 48 19.41 -2.46 -5.41
C GLY A 48 19.59 -1.68 -4.12
N THR A 49 18.57 -1.68 -3.26
CA THR A 49 18.61 -0.91 -2.01
C THR A 49 19.33 -1.69 -0.92
N GLN A 50 19.94 -0.99 0.03
CA GLN A 50 20.51 -1.61 1.24
C GLN A 50 19.45 -1.82 2.34
N MET A 51 18.16 -1.69 2.00
CA MET A 51 17.06 -1.83 2.96
C MET A 51 16.81 -3.33 3.19
N PRO A 52 16.92 -3.83 4.42
CA PRO A 52 16.58 -5.22 4.72
C PRO A 52 15.09 -5.46 4.51
N LEU A 53 14.72 -6.66 4.09
CA LEU A 53 13.33 -7.05 3.90
C LEU A 53 12.57 -7.09 5.23
N PRO A 54 11.47 -6.33 5.35
CA PRO A 54 10.64 -6.35 6.55
C PRO A 54 10.09 -7.75 6.84
N GLY A 55 10.22 -8.21 8.10
CA GLY A 55 9.68 -9.50 8.54
C GLY A 55 10.44 -10.75 8.05
N VAL A 56 11.49 -10.58 7.24
CA VAL A 56 12.33 -11.68 6.74
C VAL A 56 13.72 -11.66 7.37
N SER A 57 14.30 -10.47 7.58
CA SER A 57 15.68 -10.33 8.07
C SER A 57 15.86 -10.55 9.59
N SER A 58 14.76 -10.66 10.35
CA SER A 58 14.75 -10.68 11.82
C SER A 58 15.01 -12.05 12.47
N ALA A 59 15.58 -13.02 11.76
CA ALA A 59 16.11 -14.24 12.39
C ALA A 59 17.65 -14.29 12.43
N ALA A 60 18.34 -13.52 11.57
CA ALA A 60 19.79 -13.59 11.43
C ALA A 60 20.51 -12.28 11.81
N ALA A 61 19.86 -11.12 11.68
CA ALA A 61 20.51 -9.82 11.87
C ALA A 61 20.92 -9.55 13.33
N ASP A 62 20.12 -10.01 14.31
CA ASP A 62 20.39 -9.75 15.74
C ASP A 62 21.57 -10.59 16.27
N ILE A 63 22.02 -11.58 15.50
CA ILE A 63 23.14 -12.49 15.83
C ILE A 63 24.35 -12.26 14.89
N ALA A 64 24.17 -11.52 13.79
CA ALA A 64 25.18 -11.34 12.75
C ALA A 64 26.41 -10.56 13.22
N SER A 65 26.30 -9.68 14.23
CA SER A 65 27.46 -8.95 14.74
C SER A 65 28.43 -9.81 15.56
N THR A 66 28.06 -11.04 15.91
CA THR A 66 28.83 -11.84 16.90
C THR A 66 29.19 -13.25 16.45
N THR A 67 28.56 -13.81 15.39
CA THR A 67 28.79 -15.23 14.99
C THR A 67 29.03 -15.50 13.50
N GLY A 68 29.23 -14.49 12.65
CA GLY A 68 29.46 -14.71 11.22
C GLY A 68 28.20 -15.14 10.45
N ALA A 69 27.02 -14.73 10.93
CA ALA A 69 25.76 -15.00 10.27
C ALA A 69 25.70 -14.30 8.88
N PRO A 70 24.97 -14.89 7.91
CA PRO A 70 24.83 -14.32 6.58
C PRO A 70 24.20 -12.92 6.62
N ALA A 71 24.58 -12.08 5.65
CA ALA A 71 24.04 -10.73 5.49
C ALA A 71 22.50 -10.75 5.38
N PRO A 72 21.81 -9.70 5.88
CA PRO A 72 20.35 -9.64 5.78
C PRO A 72 19.92 -9.54 4.31
N ILE A 73 18.85 -10.27 3.96
CA ILE A 73 18.24 -10.20 2.62
C ILE A 73 17.65 -8.80 2.43
N THR A 74 17.98 -8.16 1.30
CA THR A 74 17.61 -6.77 1.01
C THR A 74 16.59 -6.64 -0.10
N VAL A 75 15.97 -5.46 -0.19
CA VAL A 75 15.02 -5.13 -1.25
C VAL A 75 15.77 -4.79 -2.54
N GLN A 76 15.64 -5.65 -3.55
CA GLN A 76 16.22 -5.45 -4.87
C GLN A 76 15.32 -4.61 -5.78
N SER A 77 14.01 -4.83 -5.79
CA SER A 77 13.04 -4.03 -6.57
C SER A 77 11.59 -4.35 -6.18
N PHE A 78 10.63 -3.63 -6.77
CA PHE A 78 9.19 -3.93 -6.63
C PHE A 78 8.64 -4.55 -7.91
N GLY A 79 7.67 -5.45 -7.76
CA GLY A 79 6.94 -6.04 -8.88
C GLY A 79 6.04 -5.03 -9.59
N ASP A 80 5.85 -5.22 -10.90
CA ASP A 80 5.10 -4.30 -11.75
C ASP A 80 3.59 -4.28 -11.47
N LYS A 81 3.04 -5.33 -10.83
CA LYS A 81 1.60 -5.45 -10.58
C LYS A 81 1.28 -5.22 -9.12
N VAL A 82 0.27 -4.40 -8.88
CA VAL A 82 -0.34 -4.23 -7.55
C VAL A 82 -1.76 -4.77 -7.60
N GLN A 83 -2.11 -5.67 -6.70
CA GLN A 83 -3.46 -6.23 -6.62
C GLN A 83 -4.25 -5.55 -5.50
N PHE A 84 -5.51 -5.22 -5.76
CA PHE A 84 -6.43 -4.69 -4.75
C PHE A 84 -7.38 -5.80 -4.34
N LEU A 85 -7.28 -6.27 -3.09
CA LEU A 85 -8.10 -7.39 -2.64
C LEU A 85 -9.56 -7.00 -2.47
N ASN A 86 -10.47 -7.89 -2.86
CA ASN A 86 -11.93 -7.66 -2.81
C ASN A 86 -12.50 -7.90 -1.40
N THR A 87 -12.00 -7.17 -0.41
CA THR A 87 -12.49 -7.22 0.97
C THR A 87 -13.01 -5.85 1.39
N LYS A 88 -13.69 -5.77 2.54
CA LYS A 88 -14.21 -4.49 3.08
C LYS A 88 -13.12 -3.42 3.20
N THR A 89 -11.90 -3.81 3.56
CA THR A 89 -10.79 -2.87 3.79
C THR A 89 -9.89 -2.67 2.57
N ARG A 90 -10.10 -3.46 1.50
CA ARG A 90 -9.39 -3.39 0.21
C ARG A 90 -7.87 -3.18 0.33
N PRO A 91 -7.16 -4.03 1.08
CA PRO A 91 -5.71 -3.93 1.21
C PRO A 91 -5.04 -4.13 -0.15
N LYS A 92 -3.90 -3.45 -0.35
CA LYS A 92 -3.13 -3.56 -1.60
C LYS A 92 -2.04 -4.61 -1.41
N LYS A 93 -2.05 -5.64 -2.24
CA LYS A 93 -1.00 -6.65 -2.30
C LYS A 93 0.10 -6.17 -3.26
N LEU A 94 1.31 -6.03 -2.73
CA LEU A 94 2.53 -5.64 -3.43
C LEU A 94 3.50 -6.82 -3.40
N THR A 95 4.23 -7.05 -4.49
CA THR A 95 5.32 -8.04 -4.51
C THR A 95 6.65 -7.29 -4.45
N ILE A 96 7.52 -7.68 -3.52
CA ILE A 96 8.89 -7.19 -3.42
C ILE A 96 9.83 -8.29 -3.89
N ILE A 97 10.77 -7.93 -4.76
CA ILE A 97 11.82 -8.82 -5.25
C ILE A 97 13.07 -8.52 -4.42
N SER A 98 13.65 -9.56 -3.85
CA SER A 98 14.85 -9.51 -3.01
C SER A 98 16.14 -9.66 -3.80
N ASP A 99 17.26 -9.39 -3.14
CA ASP A 99 18.61 -9.58 -3.69
C ASP A 99 18.99 -11.06 -3.89
N ASP A 100 18.37 -11.98 -3.15
CA ASP A 100 18.46 -13.44 -3.39
C ASP A 100 17.54 -13.94 -4.53
N GLY A 101 16.80 -13.03 -5.17
CA GLY A 101 15.92 -13.31 -6.30
C GLY A 101 14.55 -13.88 -5.93
N GLN A 102 14.24 -14.00 -4.64
CA GLN A 102 12.93 -14.43 -4.16
C GLN A 102 11.87 -13.32 -4.24
N HIS A 103 10.62 -13.74 -4.23
CA HIS A 103 9.46 -12.86 -4.35
C HIS A 103 8.65 -12.91 -3.05
N TYR A 104 8.46 -11.75 -2.43
CA TYR A 104 7.77 -11.61 -1.15
C TYR A 104 6.52 -10.76 -1.31
N ASP A 105 5.37 -11.34 -0.99
CA ASP A 105 4.10 -10.64 -1.06
C ASP A 105 3.80 -9.93 0.26
N PHE A 106 3.50 -8.63 0.18
CA PHE A 106 3.14 -7.78 1.30
C PHE A 106 1.76 -7.17 1.13
N LEU A 107 1.04 -7.00 2.24
CA LEU A 107 -0.24 -6.29 2.26
C LEU A 107 -0.05 -4.89 2.84
N LEU A 108 -0.27 -3.88 2.01
CA LEU A 108 -0.38 -2.49 2.45
C LEU A 108 -1.78 -2.23 2.98
N LYS A 109 -1.88 -2.17 4.31
CA LYS A 109 -3.11 -1.92 5.07
C LYS A 109 -3.15 -0.50 5.65
N GLY A 110 -3.00 0.53 4.82
CA GLY A 110 -2.92 1.93 5.28
C GLY A 110 -4.21 2.53 5.87
N ARG A 111 -5.30 1.76 5.96
CA ARG A 111 -6.61 2.19 6.50
C ARG A 111 -6.96 1.47 7.82
N GLU A 112 -6.05 0.67 8.35
CA GLU A 112 -6.22 -0.13 9.56
C GLU A 112 -5.16 0.27 10.60
N ASP A 113 -5.47 0.10 11.89
CA ASP A 113 -4.47 0.21 12.95
C ASP A 113 -3.74 -1.13 13.11
N LEU A 114 -2.49 -1.18 12.67
CA LEU A 114 -1.68 -2.39 12.69
C LEU A 114 -1.09 -2.72 14.07
N HIS A 115 -1.23 -1.86 15.08
CA HIS A 115 -0.68 -2.15 16.41
C HIS A 115 -1.35 -3.35 17.07
N MET A 116 -2.65 -3.56 16.81
CA MET A 116 -3.35 -4.75 17.28
C MET A 116 -2.84 -6.02 16.60
N ASP A 117 -2.68 -5.99 15.27
CA ASP A 117 -2.14 -7.10 14.48
C ASP A 117 -0.72 -7.46 14.97
N ALA A 118 0.14 -6.46 15.18
CA ALA A 118 1.51 -6.65 15.65
C ALA A 118 1.57 -7.29 17.06
N ARG A 119 0.69 -6.85 17.96
CA ARG A 119 0.60 -7.44 19.31
C ARG A 119 0.15 -8.89 19.26
N ILE A 120 -0.78 -9.25 18.36
CA ILE A 120 -1.22 -10.63 18.17
C ILE A 120 -0.08 -11.50 17.63
N MET A 121 0.71 -11.00 16.67
CA MET A 121 1.85 -11.76 16.12
C MET A 121 2.96 -12.06 17.15
N GLN A 122 2.96 -11.39 18.30
CA GLN A 122 3.95 -11.57 19.38
C GLN A 122 3.50 -12.53 20.49
N VAL A 123 2.24 -12.96 20.50
CA VAL A 123 1.66 -13.88 21.50
C VAL A 123 1.76 -15.31 20.99
#